data_AF-A0A382KKR4-F1
#
_entry.id   AF-A0A382KKR4-F1
#
_cell.length_a   1.000
_cell.length_b   1.000
_cell.length_c   1.000
_cell.angle_alpha   90.00
_cell.angle_beta   90.00
_cell.angle_gamma   90.00
#
_symmetry.space_group_name_H-M   'P 1'
#
loop_
_entity.id
_entity.type
_entity.pdbx_description
1 polymer ?
#
loop_
_entity_poly.entity_id
_entity_poly.type
_entity_poly.pdbx_seq_one_letter_code
_entity_poly.pdbx_strand_id
1 'polypeptide(L)'
;LDVLHVRSDLARILRSLSQTSCPDCGDLCRQLDDDQAVELLQGEEAVSARSLVVAPMRLTQPPTDSVYDELVRAGFPRVLVEGQVTRIDADDAEGRALTRRVSRLDVVIDRLVPSEATPSRLGEAIRNARAMAQGQALVRIEQDGSERWFSRQFSCRACGWQGEQPLWDRWLEGIDLLDQLDSEGEPDRANETRLAGRPVWDLAGCSIGELDLWLVDVGEHAAEDRKSLIGHCRSKLTPALELGLGSIGLWRSWNRLAFGERTLLSVAVAIASRLGSLMYVVQHPLSGLDDSSLSRTLHGLSRLVEAGGTVVYVDAAPTVVAKAQLVIDLATADADSPTEIPPRSDGASEGVLVLRPRPRSRGGDLANLDPGLELDLPLGQLVCVDGPSGSGKSALLGQIARALSGSGGDADYAIDGTHL
;
A
#
# COMPACT_ATOMS: atom_id res chain seq x y z
N LEU A 1 4.39 2.60 7.32
CA LEU A 1 4.19 2.54 5.84
C LEU A 1 3.12 3.51 5.33
N ASP A 2 1.92 3.54 5.92
CA ASP A 2 0.79 4.37 5.39
C ASP A 2 1.03 5.86 5.51
N VAL A 3 1.53 6.27 6.67
CA VAL A 3 1.88 7.66 6.97
C VAL A 3 2.84 8.21 5.91
N LEU A 4 3.83 7.41 5.50
CA LEU A 4 4.80 7.76 4.46
C LEU A 4 4.26 7.59 3.03
N HIS A 5 3.01 7.15 2.85
CA HIS A 5 2.39 6.89 1.55
C HIS A 5 3.21 5.96 0.64
N VAL A 6 4.01 5.05 1.21
CA VAL A 6 4.87 4.11 0.47
C VAL A 6 4.22 2.74 0.26
N ARG A 7 3.09 2.45 0.92
CA ARG A 7 2.43 1.12 0.89
C ARG A 7 2.22 0.63 -0.55
N SER A 8 1.62 1.45 -1.41
CA SER A 8 1.28 1.05 -2.78
C SER A 8 2.51 0.81 -3.66
N ASP A 9 3.53 1.65 -3.55
CA ASP A 9 4.76 1.50 -4.34
C ASP A 9 5.54 0.27 -3.86
N LEU A 10 5.68 0.13 -2.55
CA LEU A 10 6.29 -1.04 -1.93
C LEU A 10 5.54 -2.31 -2.31
N ALA A 11 4.21 -2.32 -2.31
CA ALA A 11 3.41 -3.46 -2.75
C ALA A 11 3.75 -3.90 -4.18
N ARG A 12 3.85 -2.95 -5.11
CA ARG A 12 4.21 -3.23 -6.50
C ARG A 12 5.64 -3.77 -6.62
N ILE A 13 6.58 -3.21 -5.85
CA ILE A 13 7.97 -3.70 -5.81
C ILE A 13 8.01 -5.13 -5.28
N LEU A 14 7.37 -5.40 -4.13
CA LEU A 14 7.32 -6.71 -3.49
C LEU A 14 6.68 -7.76 -4.39
N ARG A 15 5.53 -7.47 -5.03
CA ARG A 15 4.90 -8.33 -6.06
C ARG A 15 5.88 -8.79 -7.12
N SER A 16 6.69 -7.85 -7.61
CA SER A 16 7.61 -8.10 -8.73
C SER A 16 8.85 -8.92 -8.35
N LEU A 17 9.11 -9.11 -7.05
CA LEU A 17 10.29 -9.77 -6.51
C LEU A 17 9.96 -11.06 -5.76
N SER A 18 8.71 -11.20 -5.33
CA SER A 18 8.30 -12.31 -4.51
C SER A 18 8.29 -13.61 -5.28
N GLN A 19 8.92 -14.61 -4.68
CA GLN A 19 8.91 -15.99 -5.11
C GLN A 19 8.49 -16.82 -3.91
N THR A 20 7.47 -17.64 -4.06
CA THR A 20 7.11 -18.60 -3.01
C THR A 20 7.35 -19.98 -3.54
N SER A 21 8.08 -20.77 -2.77
CA SER A 21 8.29 -22.19 -3.06
C SER A 21 7.17 -23.01 -2.44
N CYS A 22 6.80 -24.09 -3.11
CA CYS A 22 5.84 -25.05 -2.60
C CYS A 22 6.46 -25.90 -1.48
N PRO A 23 5.74 -26.16 -0.38
CA PRO A 23 6.24 -27.01 0.70
C PRO A 23 6.40 -28.48 0.28
N ASP A 24 5.55 -28.99 -0.61
CA ASP A 24 5.61 -30.39 -1.04
C ASP A 24 6.70 -30.66 -2.10
N CYS A 25 6.75 -29.82 -3.14
CA CYS A 25 7.52 -30.05 -4.36
C CYS A 25 8.82 -29.21 -4.43
N GLY A 26 8.93 -28.13 -3.65
CA GLY A 26 10.03 -27.16 -3.73
C GLY A 26 9.98 -26.20 -4.95
N ASP A 27 9.11 -26.48 -5.94
CA ASP A 27 8.94 -25.63 -7.13
C ASP A 27 8.24 -24.31 -6.82
N LEU A 28 8.42 -23.34 -7.73
CA LEU A 28 7.83 -22.02 -7.64
C LEU A 28 6.30 -22.06 -7.80
N CYS A 29 5.62 -21.57 -6.77
CA CYS A 29 4.21 -21.26 -6.83
C CYS A 29 3.99 -19.93 -7.54
N ARG A 30 2.98 -19.89 -8.40
CA ARG A 30 2.56 -18.67 -9.11
C ARG A 30 1.05 -18.62 -9.20
N GLN A 31 0.52 -17.40 -9.25
CA GLN A 31 -0.82 -17.14 -9.73
C GLN A 31 -0.68 -16.73 -11.20
N LEU A 32 -1.34 -17.46 -12.10
CA LEU A 32 -1.31 -17.17 -13.53
C LEU A 32 -2.73 -16.91 -13.99
N ASP A 33 -2.98 -15.76 -14.61
CA ASP A 33 -4.24 -15.54 -15.30
C ASP A 33 -4.33 -16.42 -16.57
N ASP A 34 -5.45 -16.32 -17.29
CA ASP A 34 -5.71 -17.17 -18.44
C ASP A 34 -4.71 -16.87 -19.60
N ASP A 35 -4.33 -15.61 -19.79
CA ASP A 35 -3.45 -15.18 -20.89
C ASP A 35 -1.98 -15.50 -20.59
N GLN A 36 -1.53 -15.26 -19.35
CA GLN A 36 -0.20 -15.62 -18.87
C GLN A 36 0.05 -17.13 -18.92
N ALA A 37 -0.96 -17.94 -18.61
CA ALA A 37 -0.86 -19.40 -18.71
C ALA A 37 -0.62 -19.83 -20.17
N VAL A 38 -1.30 -19.19 -21.12
CA VAL A 38 -1.15 -19.46 -22.56
C VAL A 38 0.22 -19.02 -23.07
N GLU A 39 0.64 -17.79 -22.76
CA GLU A 39 1.95 -17.25 -23.17
C GLU A 39 3.10 -18.13 -22.65
N LEU A 40 3.00 -18.55 -21.39
CA LEU A 40 4.02 -19.40 -20.78
C LEU A 40 4.09 -20.79 -21.42
N LEU A 41 2.95 -21.40 -21.77
CA LEU A 41 2.93 -22.68 -22.49
C LEU A 41 3.44 -22.57 -23.94
N GLN A 42 3.22 -21.43 -24.60
CA GLN A 42 3.79 -21.16 -25.93
C GLN A 42 5.32 -21.11 -25.90
N GLY A 43 5.91 -20.61 -24.81
CA GLY A 43 7.36 -20.59 -24.64
C GLY A 43 8.00 -21.95 -24.32
N GLU A 44 7.25 -22.89 -23.73
CA GLU A 44 7.80 -24.12 -23.13
C GLU A 44 7.68 -25.40 -24.01
N GLU A 45 7.78 -25.32 -25.35
CA GLU A 45 7.63 -26.46 -26.29
C GLU A 45 6.28 -27.22 -26.22
N ALA A 46 5.38 -26.88 -25.29
CA ALA A 46 4.09 -27.53 -25.11
C ALA A 46 3.15 -27.34 -26.32
N VAL A 47 3.29 -26.23 -27.05
CA VAL A 47 2.50 -25.95 -28.27
C VAL A 47 3.02 -26.73 -29.48
N SER A 48 4.29 -27.15 -29.47
CA SER A 48 4.88 -28.04 -30.49
C SER A 48 4.62 -29.53 -30.22
N ALA A 49 4.06 -29.88 -29.07
CA ALA A 49 3.73 -31.25 -28.69
C ALA A 49 2.22 -31.50 -28.63
N ARG A 50 1.80 -32.77 -28.73
CA ARG A 50 0.40 -33.14 -28.43
C ARG A 50 0.16 -32.98 -26.94
N SER A 51 -0.94 -32.32 -26.59
CA SER A 51 -1.27 -32.02 -25.21
C SER A 51 -2.75 -32.25 -24.89
N LEU A 52 -3.01 -32.59 -23.64
CA LEU A 52 -4.33 -32.78 -23.08
C LEU A 52 -4.59 -31.65 -22.08
N VAL A 53 -5.71 -30.95 -22.25
CA VAL A 53 -6.20 -29.99 -21.26
C VAL A 53 -7.25 -30.68 -20.42
N VAL A 54 -7.03 -30.68 -19.10
CA VAL A 54 -7.76 -31.47 -18.12
C VAL A 54 -8.30 -30.55 -17.02
N ALA A 55 -9.54 -30.80 -16.60
CA ALA A 55 -10.18 -30.18 -15.45
C ALA A 55 -10.11 -31.15 -14.25
N PRO A 56 -9.23 -30.89 -13.26
CA PRO A 56 -9.08 -31.75 -12.08
C PRO A 56 -10.18 -31.47 -11.05
N MET A 57 -11.36 -32.07 -11.24
CA MET A 57 -12.52 -31.84 -10.37
C MET A 57 -12.34 -32.56 -9.03
N ARG A 58 -12.14 -31.80 -7.94
CA ARG A 58 -12.17 -32.36 -6.58
C ARG A 58 -13.60 -32.62 -6.14
N LEU A 59 -13.85 -33.82 -5.62
CA LEU A 59 -15.17 -34.28 -5.21
C LEU A 59 -15.22 -34.48 -3.69
N THR A 60 -16.28 -33.99 -3.06
CA THR A 60 -16.53 -34.21 -1.62
C THR A 60 -17.10 -35.60 -1.33
N GLN A 61 -17.72 -36.22 -2.32
CA GLN A 61 -18.27 -37.57 -2.29
C GLN A 61 -17.92 -38.31 -3.59
N PRO A 62 -17.86 -39.65 -3.57
CA PRO A 62 -17.61 -40.41 -4.78
C PRO A 62 -18.63 -40.10 -5.88
N PRO A 63 -18.21 -40.04 -7.16
CA PRO A 63 -19.09 -39.65 -8.27
C PRO A 63 -20.20 -40.67 -8.51
N THR A 64 -21.44 -40.19 -8.57
CA THR A 64 -22.64 -40.98 -8.91
C THR A 64 -22.89 -41.01 -10.42
N ASP A 65 -23.75 -41.93 -10.90
CA ASP A 65 -24.11 -42.02 -12.32
C ASP A 65 -24.66 -40.69 -12.89
N SER A 66 -25.36 -39.90 -12.06
CA SER A 66 -25.84 -38.56 -12.44
C SER A 66 -24.71 -37.58 -12.77
N VAL A 67 -23.57 -37.65 -12.08
CA VAL A 67 -22.40 -36.79 -12.34
C VAL A 67 -21.83 -37.10 -13.73
N TYR A 68 -21.67 -38.39 -14.05
CA TYR A 68 -21.19 -38.80 -15.38
C TYR A 68 -22.18 -38.39 -16.48
N ASP A 69 -23.48 -38.58 -16.26
CA ASP A 69 -24.49 -38.22 -17.25
C ASP A 69 -24.57 -36.70 -17.48
N GLU A 70 -24.26 -35.89 -16.48
CA GLU A 70 -24.15 -34.43 -16.62
C GLU A 70 -22.90 -34.03 -17.41
N LEU A 71 -21.74 -34.64 -17.11
CA LEU A 71 -20.51 -34.40 -17.87
C LEU A 71 -20.66 -34.76 -19.35
N VAL A 72 -21.27 -35.91 -19.64
CA VAL A 72 -21.54 -36.35 -21.03
C VAL A 72 -22.49 -35.38 -21.72
N ARG A 73 -23.58 -34.95 -21.06
CA ARG A 73 -24.52 -33.96 -21.61
C ARG A 73 -23.87 -32.59 -21.85
N ALA A 74 -22.91 -32.21 -21.02
CA ALA A 74 -22.13 -30.98 -21.16
C ALA A 74 -21.06 -31.08 -22.26
N GLY A 75 -20.89 -32.25 -22.91
CA GLY A 75 -19.94 -32.44 -24.01
C GLY A 75 -18.56 -32.97 -23.59
N PHE A 76 -18.43 -33.46 -22.35
CA PHE A 76 -17.17 -33.97 -21.80
C PHE A 76 -17.23 -35.48 -21.52
N PRO A 77 -17.30 -36.35 -22.55
CA PRO A 77 -17.48 -37.78 -22.38
C PRO A 77 -16.20 -38.54 -22.04
N ARG A 78 -15.11 -37.85 -21.63
CA ARG A 78 -13.79 -38.46 -21.46
C ARG A 78 -13.14 -38.02 -20.15
N VAL A 79 -12.45 -38.96 -19.52
CA VAL A 79 -11.66 -38.75 -18.30
C VAL A 79 -10.25 -39.30 -18.49
N LEU A 80 -9.30 -38.78 -17.71
CA LEU A 80 -7.92 -39.24 -17.66
C LEU A 80 -7.75 -40.13 -16.42
N VAL A 81 -7.36 -41.39 -16.62
CA VAL A 81 -7.12 -42.36 -15.55
C VAL A 81 -5.76 -43.00 -15.78
N GLU A 82 -4.85 -42.91 -14.82
CA GLU A 82 -3.50 -43.50 -14.89
C GLU A 82 -2.74 -43.14 -16.19
N GLY A 83 -2.96 -41.92 -16.70
CA GLY A 83 -2.34 -41.43 -17.94
C GLY A 83 -3.03 -41.87 -19.23
N GLN A 84 -4.12 -42.64 -19.16
CA GLN A 84 -4.91 -43.07 -20.31
C GLN A 84 -6.25 -42.33 -20.38
N VAL A 85 -6.68 -41.98 -21.60
CA VAL A 85 -7.97 -41.31 -21.81
C VAL A 85 -9.05 -42.35 -22.08
N THR A 86 -10.00 -42.46 -21.16
CA THR A 86 -11.14 -43.40 -21.20
C THR A 86 -12.46 -42.66 -21.36
N ARG A 87 -13.47 -43.30 -21.94
CA ARG A 87 -14.80 -42.70 -22.08
C ARG A 87 -15.70 -43.01 -20.88
N ILE A 88 -16.73 -42.18 -20.69
CA ILE A 88 -17.70 -42.29 -19.59
C ILE A 88 -19.16 -42.24 -20.08
N ASP A 89 -19.41 -42.41 -21.37
CA ASP A 89 -20.77 -42.52 -21.90
C ASP A 89 -21.44 -43.84 -21.50
N ALA A 90 -22.76 -43.91 -21.64
CA ALA A 90 -23.55 -45.05 -21.17
C ALA A 90 -23.15 -46.39 -21.83
N ASP A 91 -22.61 -46.32 -23.05
CA ASP A 91 -22.17 -47.47 -23.83
C ASP A 91 -20.74 -47.95 -23.46
N ASP A 92 -19.95 -47.11 -22.76
CA ASP A 92 -18.57 -47.38 -22.37
C ASP A 92 -18.38 -47.07 -20.87
N ALA A 93 -18.65 -48.09 -20.05
CA ALA A 93 -18.62 -47.98 -18.60
C ALA A 93 -17.21 -48.15 -18.00
N GLU A 94 -16.17 -48.40 -18.80
CA GLU A 94 -14.82 -48.65 -18.28
C GLU A 94 -14.29 -47.43 -17.51
N GLY A 95 -14.42 -46.22 -18.09
CA GLY A 95 -14.06 -44.99 -17.39
C GLY A 95 -14.89 -44.78 -16.12
N ARG A 96 -16.21 -44.99 -16.19
CA ARG A 96 -17.09 -44.88 -15.00
C ARG A 96 -16.64 -45.83 -13.89
N ALA A 97 -16.34 -47.08 -14.23
CA ALA A 97 -15.94 -48.11 -13.28
C ALA A 97 -14.61 -47.77 -12.59
N LEU A 98 -13.63 -47.30 -13.37
CA LEU A 98 -12.30 -46.92 -12.87
C LEU A 98 -12.36 -45.68 -11.95
N THR A 99 -13.33 -44.78 -12.15
CA THR A 99 -13.43 -43.53 -11.38
C THR A 99 -14.51 -43.53 -10.29
N ARG A 100 -15.22 -44.64 -10.02
CA ARG A 100 -16.31 -44.66 -9.00
C ARG A 100 -15.88 -44.32 -7.57
N ARG A 101 -14.60 -44.45 -7.24
CA ARG A 101 -14.08 -44.32 -5.87
C ARG A 101 -13.02 -43.24 -5.72
N VAL A 102 -12.86 -42.37 -6.71
CA VAL A 102 -11.85 -41.31 -6.68
C VAL A 102 -12.39 -40.07 -5.97
N SER A 103 -11.50 -39.36 -5.27
CA SER A 103 -11.77 -38.04 -4.70
C SER A 103 -11.41 -36.88 -5.65
N ARG A 104 -10.76 -37.19 -6.77
CA ARG A 104 -10.44 -36.26 -7.86
C ARG A 104 -10.77 -36.92 -9.19
N LEU A 105 -11.63 -36.29 -9.98
CA LEU A 105 -11.99 -36.73 -11.32
C LEU A 105 -11.34 -35.81 -12.36
N ASP A 106 -10.40 -36.37 -13.13
CA ASP A 106 -9.64 -35.62 -14.13
C ASP A 106 -10.38 -35.66 -15.48
N VAL A 107 -11.23 -34.66 -15.73
CA VAL A 107 -12.07 -34.60 -16.94
C VAL A 107 -11.29 -34.00 -18.11
N VAL A 108 -11.29 -34.65 -19.28
CA VAL A 108 -10.58 -34.14 -20.47
C VAL A 108 -11.44 -33.10 -21.17
N ILE A 109 -10.95 -31.86 -21.23
CA ILE A 109 -11.64 -30.71 -21.83
C ILE A 109 -11.34 -30.57 -23.31
N ASP A 110 -10.05 -30.60 -23.67
CA ASP A 110 -9.63 -30.55 -25.07
C ASP A 110 -8.37 -31.40 -25.29
N ARG A 111 -8.22 -31.90 -26.51
CA ARG A 111 -7.03 -32.60 -27.00
C ARG A 111 -6.45 -31.79 -28.14
N LEU A 112 -5.27 -31.23 -27.88
CA LEU A 112 -4.62 -30.29 -28.77
C LEU A 112 -3.55 -31.01 -29.58
N VAL A 113 -3.60 -30.79 -30.89
CA VAL A 113 -2.56 -31.20 -31.83
C VAL A 113 -1.86 -29.93 -32.31
N PRO A 114 -0.52 -29.91 -32.43
CA PRO A 114 0.22 -28.74 -32.90
C PRO A 114 -0.29 -28.23 -34.25
N SER A 115 -0.70 -26.96 -34.29
CA SER A 115 -1.21 -26.26 -35.46
C SER A 115 -1.17 -24.74 -35.22
N GLU A 116 -1.37 -23.93 -36.26
CA GLU A 116 -1.45 -22.47 -36.11
C GLU A 116 -2.63 -22.00 -35.23
N ALA A 117 -3.69 -22.81 -35.12
CA ALA A 117 -4.86 -22.52 -34.28
C ALA A 117 -4.73 -23.01 -32.83
N THR A 118 -3.64 -23.68 -32.47
CA THR A 118 -3.44 -24.27 -31.14
C THR A 118 -3.43 -23.22 -30.02
N PRO A 119 -2.80 -22.03 -30.16
CA PRO A 119 -2.84 -20.97 -29.16
C PRO A 119 -4.23 -20.54 -28.71
N SER A 120 -5.14 -20.27 -29.66
CA SER A 120 -6.49 -19.79 -29.35
C SER A 120 -7.33 -20.87 -28.68
N ARG A 121 -7.24 -22.12 -29.17
CA ARG A 121 -7.89 -23.28 -28.57
C ARG A 121 -7.37 -23.59 -27.18
N LEU A 122 -6.07 -23.45 -26.93
CA LEU A 122 -5.46 -23.65 -25.63
C LEU A 122 -6.03 -22.67 -24.60
N GLY A 123 -6.13 -21.39 -24.95
CA GLY A 123 -6.73 -20.38 -24.07
C GLY A 123 -8.20 -20.67 -23.75
N GLU A 124 -8.99 -21.08 -24.73
CA GLU A 124 -10.39 -21.47 -24.51
C GLU A 124 -10.52 -22.72 -23.64
N ALA A 125 -9.71 -23.76 -23.91
CA ALA A 125 -9.69 -24.99 -23.14
C ALA A 125 -9.27 -24.76 -21.67
N ILE A 126 -8.25 -23.92 -21.41
CA ILE A 126 -7.84 -23.56 -20.05
C ILE A 126 -8.97 -22.84 -19.31
N ARG A 127 -9.65 -21.90 -19.96
CA ARG A 127 -10.81 -21.19 -19.37
C ARG A 127 -11.93 -22.17 -19.01
N ASN A 128 -12.27 -23.08 -19.92
CA ASN A 128 -13.30 -24.09 -19.69
C ASN A 128 -12.92 -25.05 -18.56
N ALA A 129 -11.65 -25.49 -18.50
CA ALA A 129 -11.15 -26.34 -17.44
C ALA A 129 -11.25 -25.64 -16.07
N ARG A 130 -10.80 -24.38 -15.99
CA ARG A 130 -10.89 -23.56 -14.78
C ARG A 130 -12.32 -23.33 -14.33
N ALA A 131 -13.24 -23.08 -15.25
CA ALA A 131 -14.66 -22.91 -14.92
C ALA A 131 -15.25 -24.19 -14.29
N MET A 132 -14.81 -25.37 -14.73
CA MET A 132 -15.28 -26.66 -14.22
C MET A 132 -14.60 -27.07 -12.89
N ALA A 133 -13.32 -26.79 -12.71
CA ALA A 133 -12.51 -27.27 -11.58
C ALA A 133 -12.10 -26.15 -10.60
N GLN A 134 -13.04 -25.27 -10.23
CA GLN A 134 -12.85 -24.22 -9.22
C GLN A 134 -11.59 -23.36 -9.43
N GLY A 135 -11.29 -23.03 -10.69
CA GLY A 135 -10.14 -22.22 -11.07
C GLY A 135 -8.86 -23.01 -11.34
N GLN A 136 -8.88 -24.35 -11.29
CA GLN A 136 -7.74 -25.21 -11.66
C GLN A 136 -7.84 -25.73 -13.09
N ALA A 137 -6.70 -25.87 -13.75
CA ALA A 137 -6.53 -26.59 -15.00
C ALA A 137 -5.20 -27.33 -14.97
N LEU A 138 -5.16 -28.48 -15.63
CA LEU A 138 -3.98 -29.30 -15.80
C LEU A 138 -3.71 -29.45 -17.30
N VAL A 139 -2.50 -29.16 -17.74
CA VAL A 139 -2.05 -29.46 -19.10
C VAL A 139 -1.02 -30.57 -19.03
N ARG A 140 -1.30 -31.68 -19.70
CA ARG A 140 -0.41 -32.84 -19.79
C ARG A 140 0.17 -32.94 -21.21
N ILE A 141 1.49 -33.03 -21.32
CA ILE A 141 2.16 -33.27 -22.60
C ILE A 141 2.21 -34.80 -22.84
N GLU A 142 1.71 -35.26 -23.98
CA GLU A 142 1.64 -36.70 -24.28
C GLU A 142 3.02 -37.33 -24.54
N GLN A 143 4.01 -36.54 -24.98
CA GLN A 143 5.33 -37.04 -25.38
C GLN A 143 6.17 -37.53 -24.19
N ASP A 144 6.17 -36.78 -23.10
CA ASP A 144 6.98 -37.06 -21.90
C ASP A 144 6.13 -37.37 -20.66
N GLY A 145 4.80 -37.18 -20.74
CA GLY A 145 3.89 -37.35 -19.62
C GLY A 145 3.99 -36.24 -18.57
N SER A 146 4.69 -35.14 -18.87
CA SER A 146 4.85 -34.01 -17.95
C SER A 146 3.52 -33.30 -17.71
N GLU A 147 3.31 -32.90 -16.46
CA GLU A 147 2.10 -32.24 -15.99
C GLU A 147 2.41 -30.79 -15.60
N ARG A 148 1.58 -29.86 -16.07
CA ARG A 148 1.66 -28.44 -15.74
C ARG A 148 0.33 -27.98 -15.17
N TRP A 149 0.33 -27.63 -13.90
CA TRP A 149 -0.83 -27.13 -13.18
C TRP A 149 -0.96 -25.61 -13.34
N PHE A 150 -2.19 -25.15 -13.56
CA PHE A 150 -2.55 -23.76 -13.71
C PHE A 150 -3.76 -23.43 -12.83
N SER A 151 -3.57 -22.55 -11.85
CA SER A 151 -4.63 -22.14 -10.94
C SER A 151 -4.84 -20.63 -11.00
N ARG A 152 -6.10 -20.19 -10.81
CA ARG A 152 -6.42 -18.78 -10.51
C ARG A 152 -6.01 -18.39 -9.09
N GLN A 153 -5.76 -19.37 -8.24
CA GLN A 153 -5.18 -19.18 -6.91
C GLN A 153 -3.68 -19.48 -6.98
N PHE A 154 -2.96 -19.11 -5.93
CA PHE A 154 -1.53 -19.35 -5.82
C PHE A 154 -1.24 -20.86 -5.70
N SER A 155 -0.48 -21.46 -6.64
CA SER A 155 -0.27 -22.92 -6.66
C SER A 155 1.07 -23.39 -7.23
N CYS A 156 1.58 -24.56 -6.78
CA CYS A 156 2.71 -25.26 -7.39
C CYS A 156 2.34 -25.74 -8.80
N ARG A 157 3.15 -25.40 -9.80
CA ARG A 157 2.96 -25.86 -11.19
C ARG A 157 3.24 -27.36 -11.37
N ALA A 158 4.08 -27.96 -10.53
CA ALA A 158 4.47 -29.36 -10.67
C ALA A 158 3.49 -30.33 -9.97
N CYS A 159 3.15 -30.09 -8.71
CA CYS A 159 2.29 -31.01 -7.95
C CYS A 159 0.82 -30.53 -7.80
N GLY A 160 0.50 -29.30 -8.20
CA GLY A 160 -0.85 -28.75 -8.06
C GLY A 160 -1.24 -28.37 -6.63
N TRP A 161 -0.29 -28.35 -5.69
CA TRP A 161 -0.51 -27.82 -4.34
C TRP A 161 -1.05 -26.40 -4.42
N GLN A 162 -2.11 -26.13 -3.68
CA GLN A 162 -2.70 -24.80 -3.56
C GLN A 162 -2.27 -24.22 -2.21
N GLY A 163 -1.65 -23.06 -2.28
CA GLY A 163 -1.21 -22.31 -1.11
C GLY A 163 -2.09 -21.11 -0.83
N GLU A 164 -1.86 -20.52 0.33
CA GLU A 164 -2.35 -19.18 0.60
C GLU A 164 -1.60 -18.14 -0.26
N GLN A 165 -2.17 -16.93 -0.32
CA GLN A 165 -1.50 -15.81 -0.98
C GLN A 165 -0.11 -15.55 -0.36
N PRO A 166 0.84 -14.98 -1.14
CA PRO A 166 2.16 -14.63 -0.63
C PRO A 166 2.10 -13.84 0.67
N LEU A 167 2.98 -14.15 1.62
CA LEU A 167 2.95 -13.51 2.96
C LEU A 167 2.98 -11.98 2.88
N TRP A 168 3.74 -11.40 1.96
CA TRP A 168 3.86 -9.95 1.85
C TRP A 168 2.54 -9.25 1.44
N ASP A 169 1.60 -9.93 0.77
CA ASP A 169 0.26 -9.36 0.52
C ASP A 169 -0.51 -9.22 1.85
N ARG A 170 -0.51 -10.29 2.67
CA ARG A 170 -1.11 -10.28 4.02
C ARG A 170 -0.49 -9.20 4.91
N TRP A 171 0.80 -8.92 4.74
CA TRP A 171 1.49 -7.87 5.48
C TRP A 171 0.99 -6.46 5.15
N LEU A 172 0.70 -6.21 3.88
CA LEU A 172 0.20 -4.92 3.42
C LEU A 172 -1.27 -4.69 3.77
N GLU A 173 -1.99 -5.71 4.21
CA GLU A 173 -3.36 -5.60 4.73
C GLU A 173 -3.41 -5.07 6.17
N GLY A 174 -2.25 -4.88 6.82
CA GLY A 174 -2.15 -4.19 8.12
C GLY A 174 -2.30 -5.11 9.33
N ILE A 175 -2.00 -6.39 9.17
CA ILE A 175 -1.83 -7.32 10.28
C ILE A 175 -0.56 -6.92 11.05
N ASP A 176 -0.66 -6.68 12.37
CA ASP A 176 0.51 -6.49 13.24
C ASP A 176 1.21 -7.86 13.35
N LEU A 177 2.26 -8.07 12.55
CA LEU A 177 2.95 -9.36 12.45
C LEU A 177 3.59 -9.79 13.75
N LEU A 178 3.92 -8.86 14.64
CA LEU A 178 4.38 -9.19 16.00
C LEU A 178 3.34 -10.02 16.75
N ASP A 179 2.06 -9.86 16.41
CA ASP A 179 0.96 -10.63 17.00
C ASP A 179 0.72 -11.97 16.28
N GLN A 180 1.45 -12.25 15.20
CA GLN A 180 1.40 -13.51 14.43
C GLN A 180 2.72 -14.29 14.43
N LEU A 181 3.67 -13.88 15.25
CA LEU A 181 4.84 -14.69 15.56
C LEU A 181 4.44 -15.78 16.55
N ASP A 182 5.00 -16.96 16.37
CA ASP A 182 4.93 -18.03 17.35
C ASP A 182 5.72 -17.66 18.63
N SER A 183 5.72 -18.58 19.60
CA SER A 183 6.42 -18.39 20.88
C SER A 183 7.95 -18.24 20.74
N GLU A 184 8.53 -18.58 19.60
CA GLU A 184 9.96 -18.44 19.30
C GLU A 184 10.25 -17.14 18.54
N GLY A 185 9.22 -16.34 18.23
CA GLY A 185 9.35 -15.13 17.44
C GLY A 185 9.43 -15.41 15.93
N GLU A 186 9.09 -16.63 15.50
CA GLU A 186 9.06 -17.00 14.09
C GLU A 186 7.63 -16.89 13.53
N PRO A 187 7.44 -16.34 12.32
CA PRO A 187 6.13 -16.35 11.69
C PRO A 187 5.72 -17.77 11.33
N ASP A 188 4.41 -18.05 11.40
CA ASP A 188 3.83 -19.34 11.00
C ASP A 188 4.40 -19.79 9.64
N ARG A 189 5.17 -20.89 9.66
CA ARG A 189 6.03 -21.38 8.57
C ARG A 189 5.26 -21.89 7.34
N ALA A 190 3.95 -21.66 7.27
CA ALA A 190 3.09 -22.16 6.22
C ALA A 190 3.45 -21.64 4.80
N ASN A 191 4.31 -20.62 4.67
CA ASN A 191 4.77 -20.10 3.37
C ASN A 191 6.25 -19.66 3.38
N GLU A 192 7.13 -20.37 2.66
CA GLU A 192 8.51 -19.95 2.36
C GLU A 192 8.55 -18.85 1.28
N THR A 193 7.78 -17.77 1.46
CA THR A 193 7.86 -16.64 0.52
C THR A 193 9.18 -15.92 0.72
N ARG A 194 9.93 -15.77 -0.37
CA ARG A 194 11.20 -15.07 -0.44
C ARG A 194 11.11 -13.86 -1.36
N LEU A 195 11.86 -12.81 -1.04
CA LEU A 195 12.06 -11.59 -1.81
C LEU A 195 13.53 -11.50 -2.17
N ALA A 196 13.85 -11.62 -3.46
CA ALA A 196 15.23 -11.65 -3.93
C ALA A 196 16.11 -12.64 -3.14
N GLY A 197 15.58 -13.84 -2.85
CA GLY A 197 16.27 -14.89 -2.11
C GLY A 197 16.25 -14.76 -0.58
N ARG A 198 15.94 -13.58 -0.05
CA ARG A 198 15.76 -13.36 1.40
C ARG A 198 14.35 -13.72 1.82
N PRO A 199 14.14 -14.32 3.00
CA PRO A 199 12.79 -14.58 3.44
C PRO A 199 12.01 -13.29 3.68
N VAL A 200 10.71 -13.31 3.39
CA VAL A 200 9.86 -12.12 3.53
C VAL A 200 9.96 -11.54 4.94
N TRP A 201 9.95 -12.37 5.99
CA TRP A 201 10.02 -11.96 7.41
C TRP A 201 11.23 -11.10 7.78
N ASP A 202 12.37 -11.24 7.08
CA ASP A 202 13.53 -10.37 7.29
C ASP A 202 13.14 -8.90 7.09
N LEU A 203 12.25 -8.62 6.12
CA LEU A 203 11.77 -7.28 5.91
C LEU A 203 10.91 -6.78 7.06
N ALA A 204 10.08 -7.60 7.73
CA ALA A 204 9.20 -7.13 8.80
C ALA A 204 9.96 -6.56 10.01
N GLY A 205 11.20 -7.03 10.22
CA GLY A 205 12.10 -6.48 11.22
C GLY A 205 12.78 -5.18 10.79
N CYS A 206 12.70 -4.79 9.53
CA CYS A 206 13.45 -3.67 9.01
C CYS A 206 12.94 -2.31 9.52
N SER A 207 13.91 -1.47 9.78
CA SER A 207 13.78 -0.05 9.96
C SER A 207 13.65 0.69 8.62
N ILE A 208 13.26 1.96 8.66
CA ILE A 208 13.16 2.83 7.48
C ILE A 208 14.51 2.87 6.72
N GLY A 209 15.62 2.94 7.45
CA GLY A 209 16.97 2.97 6.89
C GLY A 209 17.36 1.66 6.22
N GLU A 210 17.05 0.52 6.85
CA GLU A 210 17.35 -0.80 6.27
C GLU A 210 16.55 -1.06 4.99
N LEU A 211 15.30 -0.59 4.92
CA LEU A 211 14.53 -0.67 3.69
C LEU A 211 15.10 0.20 2.58
N ASP A 212 15.56 1.42 2.86
CA ASP A 212 16.19 2.26 1.83
C ASP A 212 17.43 1.58 1.24
N LEU A 213 18.28 1.00 2.10
CA LEU A 213 19.45 0.23 1.68
C LEU A 213 19.06 -1.00 0.84
N TRP A 214 18.03 -1.73 1.25
CA TRP A 214 17.53 -2.86 0.48
C TRP A 214 16.96 -2.43 -0.88
N LEU A 215 16.25 -1.31 -0.94
CA LEU A 215 15.73 -0.75 -2.19
C LEU A 215 16.85 -0.32 -3.15
N VAL A 216 18.00 0.17 -2.62
CA VAL A 216 19.20 0.44 -3.42
C VAL A 216 19.72 -0.85 -4.05
N ASP A 217 19.98 -1.86 -3.23
CA ASP A 217 20.55 -3.16 -3.64
C ASP A 217 19.71 -3.82 -4.74
N VAL A 218 18.39 -3.89 -4.54
CA VAL A 218 17.47 -4.47 -5.53
C VAL A 218 17.37 -3.60 -6.79
N GLY A 219 17.59 -2.29 -6.68
CA GLY A 219 17.54 -1.35 -7.79
C GLY A 219 18.71 -1.47 -8.78
N GLU A 220 19.87 -1.96 -8.35
CA GLU A 220 21.09 -2.00 -9.19
C GLU A 220 20.89 -2.81 -10.48
N HIS A 221 20.24 -3.97 -10.35
CA HIS A 221 20.04 -4.94 -11.43
C HIS A 221 18.61 -4.94 -11.98
N ALA A 222 17.79 -3.97 -11.58
CA ALA A 222 16.40 -3.89 -11.98
C ALA A 222 16.21 -3.34 -13.41
N ALA A 223 15.13 -3.76 -14.08
CA ALA A 223 14.66 -3.14 -15.31
C ALA A 223 14.26 -1.66 -15.07
N GLU A 224 14.28 -0.84 -16.12
CA GLU A 224 14.08 0.62 -16.04
C GLU A 224 12.76 1.02 -15.35
N ASP A 225 11.65 0.37 -15.69
CA ASP A 225 10.35 0.62 -15.06
C ASP A 225 10.37 0.40 -13.54
N ARG A 226 11.12 -0.62 -13.09
CA ARG A 226 11.27 -0.94 -11.67
C ARG A 226 12.21 0.03 -10.97
N LYS A 227 13.27 0.50 -11.65
CA LYS A 227 14.14 1.56 -11.13
C LYS A 227 13.36 2.85 -10.87
N SER A 228 12.46 3.23 -11.78
CA SER A 228 11.58 4.39 -11.60
C SER A 228 10.67 4.23 -10.37
N LEU A 229 10.03 3.07 -10.21
CA LEU A 229 9.17 2.77 -9.07
C LEU A 229 9.94 2.77 -7.73
N ILE A 230 11.15 2.18 -7.72
CA ILE A 230 12.05 2.20 -6.57
C ILE A 230 12.45 3.64 -6.23
N GLY A 231 12.85 4.43 -7.22
CA GLY A 231 13.20 5.83 -7.04
C GLY A 231 12.06 6.65 -6.45
N HIS A 232 10.83 6.43 -6.92
CA HIS A 232 9.63 7.08 -6.37
C HIS A 232 9.37 6.68 -4.92
N CYS A 233 9.44 5.38 -4.59
CA CYS A 233 9.31 4.89 -3.23
C CYS A 233 10.37 5.50 -2.29
N ARG A 234 11.64 5.47 -2.70
CA ARG A 234 12.77 6.04 -1.94
C ARG A 234 12.61 7.54 -1.73
N SER A 235 12.12 8.28 -2.73
CA SER A 235 11.91 9.72 -2.59
C SER A 235 10.94 10.11 -1.47
N LYS A 236 10.03 9.20 -1.09
CA LYS A 236 9.12 9.37 0.06
C LYS A 236 9.78 9.00 1.40
N LEU A 237 10.79 8.13 1.37
CA LEU A 237 11.58 7.74 2.56
C LEU A 237 12.66 8.77 2.89
N THR A 238 13.23 9.43 1.87
CA THR A 238 14.36 10.36 2.02
C THR A 238 14.14 11.42 3.11
N PRO A 239 13.00 12.13 3.19
CA PRO A 239 12.81 13.13 4.25
C PRO A 239 12.84 12.54 5.65
N ALA A 240 12.34 11.31 5.84
CA ALA A 240 12.38 10.64 7.14
C ALA A 240 13.82 10.27 7.52
N LEU A 241 14.63 9.83 6.56
CA LEU A 241 16.05 9.52 6.77
C LEU A 241 16.86 10.77 7.12
N GLU A 242 16.63 11.88 6.40
CA GLU A 242 17.27 13.17 6.65
C GLU A 242 16.92 13.72 8.05
N LEU A 243 15.70 13.48 8.52
CA LEU A 243 15.27 13.81 9.88
C LEU A 243 15.69 12.75 10.93
N GLY A 244 16.53 11.79 10.55
CA GLY A 244 17.13 10.80 11.43
C GLY A 244 16.12 9.81 12.02
N LEU A 245 15.07 9.48 11.28
CA LEU A 245 14.08 8.44 11.61
C LEU A 245 14.46 7.06 11.06
N GLY A 246 15.69 6.91 10.58
CA GLY A 246 16.16 5.68 9.94
C GLY A 246 16.03 4.43 10.82
N SER A 247 16.11 4.55 12.15
CA SER A 247 15.99 3.43 13.09
C SER A 247 14.55 3.03 13.43
N ILE A 248 13.54 3.76 12.98
CA ILE A 248 12.14 3.42 13.25
C ILE A 248 11.76 2.17 12.45
N GLY A 249 11.27 1.14 13.15
CA GLY A 249 10.68 -0.05 12.53
C GLY A 249 9.49 0.30 11.64
N LEU A 250 9.49 -0.18 10.40
CA LEU A 250 8.50 0.20 9.37
C LEU A 250 7.05 -0.22 9.68
N TRP A 251 6.88 -1.32 10.43
CA TRP A 251 5.60 -1.87 10.88
C TRP A 251 5.23 -1.41 12.29
N ARG A 252 6.03 -0.53 12.91
CA ARG A 252 5.68 0.03 14.23
C ARG A 252 4.42 0.89 14.09
N SER A 253 3.40 0.55 14.86
CA SER A 253 2.14 1.30 14.90
C SER A 253 2.38 2.76 15.29
N TRP A 254 1.65 3.68 14.64
CA TRP A 254 1.67 5.11 14.94
C TRP A 254 1.48 5.41 16.43
N ASN A 255 0.59 4.65 17.09
CA ASN A 255 0.27 4.85 18.50
C ASN A 255 1.40 4.39 19.44
N ARG A 256 2.31 3.55 18.96
CA ARG A 256 3.49 3.09 19.71
C ARG A 256 4.72 4.00 19.51
N LEU A 257 4.63 5.02 18.65
CA LEU A 257 5.72 5.98 18.43
C LEU A 257 5.78 7.01 19.56
N ALA A 258 7.00 7.34 19.97
CA ALA A 258 7.26 8.43 20.90
C ALA A 258 6.76 9.76 20.30
N PHE A 259 6.46 10.73 21.16
CA PHE A 259 5.93 12.02 20.72
C PHE A 259 6.87 12.71 19.70
N GLY A 260 8.18 12.73 19.96
CA GLY A 260 9.16 13.29 19.02
C GLY A 260 9.28 12.54 17.70
N GLU A 261 9.19 11.20 17.73
CA GLU A 261 9.16 10.39 16.50
C GLU A 261 7.93 10.72 15.65
N ARG A 262 6.75 10.87 16.26
CA ARG A 262 5.52 11.26 15.56
C ARG A 262 5.63 12.64 14.95
N THR A 263 6.14 13.62 15.71
CA THR A 263 6.31 14.99 15.22
C THR A 263 7.26 15.05 14.03
N LEU A 264 8.44 14.43 14.14
CA LEU A 264 9.41 14.37 13.04
C LEU A 264 8.84 13.62 11.84
N LEU A 265 8.12 12.51 12.05
CA LEU A 265 7.53 11.74 10.97
C LEU A 265 6.44 12.53 10.24
N SER A 266 5.60 13.29 10.95
CA SER A 266 4.62 14.21 10.33
C SER A 266 5.30 15.25 9.44
N VAL A 267 6.41 15.84 9.90
CA VAL A 267 7.19 16.80 9.11
C VAL A 267 7.83 16.12 7.90
N ALA A 268 8.39 14.91 8.06
CA ALA A 268 8.93 14.12 6.95
C ALA A 268 7.87 13.88 5.86
N VAL A 269 6.64 13.53 6.25
CA VAL A 269 5.52 13.32 5.33
C VAL A 269 5.15 14.60 4.59
N ALA A 270 5.05 15.72 5.32
CA ALA A 270 4.76 17.02 4.72
C ALA A 270 5.79 17.39 3.64
N ILE A 271 7.08 17.15 3.90
CA ILE A 271 8.16 17.37 2.93
C ILE A 271 8.03 16.40 1.74
N ALA A 272 7.79 15.12 2.03
CA ALA A 272 7.65 14.07 1.01
C ALA A 272 6.48 14.31 0.04
N SER A 273 5.41 14.97 0.50
CA SER A 273 4.27 15.32 -0.35
C SER A 273 4.62 16.33 -1.45
N ARG A 274 5.73 17.08 -1.33
CA ARG A 274 6.18 18.11 -2.30
C ARG A 274 5.12 19.16 -2.63
N LEU A 275 4.25 19.48 -1.67
CA LEU A 275 3.19 20.46 -1.82
C LEU A 275 3.70 21.83 -1.37
N GLY A 276 4.61 22.40 -2.17
CA GLY A 276 5.34 23.62 -1.84
C GLY A 276 4.46 24.84 -1.59
N SER A 277 3.29 24.97 -2.22
CA SER A 277 2.44 26.16 -2.07
C SER A 277 1.39 26.05 -0.95
N LEU A 278 1.52 25.07 -0.04
CA LEU A 278 0.56 24.89 1.06
C LEU A 278 0.93 25.67 2.32
N MET A 279 -0.11 26.00 3.09
CA MET A 279 0.02 26.43 4.47
C MET A 279 -0.09 25.22 5.40
N TYR A 280 0.98 24.95 6.15
CA TYR A 280 1.10 23.89 7.14
C TYR A 280 0.84 24.45 8.54
N VAL A 281 -0.13 23.87 9.24
CA VAL A 281 -0.48 24.28 10.60
C VAL A 281 0.02 23.26 11.62
N VAL A 282 0.88 23.68 12.54
CA VAL A 282 1.55 22.82 13.52
C VAL A 282 1.10 23.19 14.93
N GLN A 283 0.37 22.30 15.60
CA GLN A 283 -0.21 22.52 16.94
C GLN A 283 0.45 21.70 18.06
N HIS A 284 1.55 20.98 17.78
CA HIS A 284 2.17 20.07 18.74
C HIS A 284 3.21 20.83 19.57
N PRO A 285 3.18 20.77 20.91
CA PRO A 285 4.14 21.50 21.74
C PRO A 285 5.54 20.92 21.55
N LEU A 286 6.45 21.69 20.95
CA LEU A 286 7.84 21.26 20.75
C LEU A 286 8.67 21.33 22.04
N SER A 287 8.14 21.94 23.10
CA SER A 287 8.74 21.99 24.43
C SER A 287 8.96 20.61 25.07
N GLY A 288 8.21 19.59 24.64
CA GLY A 288 8.38 18.20 25.10
C GLY A 288 9.43 17.38 24.33
N LEU A 289 10.15 17.98 23.39
CA LEU A 289 11.20 17.30 22.62
C LEU A 289 12.58 17.46 23.26
N ASP A 290 13.42 16.44 23.10
CA ASP A 290 14.86 16.58 23.35
C ASP A 290 15.51 17.51 22.30
N ASP A 291 16.68 18.05 22.63
CA ASP A 291 17.39 19.03 21.80
C ASP A 291 17.68 18.54 20.36
N SER A 292 17.95 17.24 20.21
CA SER A 292 18.22 16.64 18.89
C SER A 292 16.93 16.54 18.06
N SER A 293 15.84 16.07 18.66
CA SER A 293 14.53 16.00 18.00
C SER A 293 13.97 17.38 17.68
N LEU A 294 14.16 18.36 18.56
CA LEU A 294 13.80 19.76 18.34
C LEU A 294 14.57 20.35 17.15
N SER A 295 15.90 20.20 17.14
CA SER A 295 16.76 20.72 16.07
C SER A 295 16.40 20.13 14.71
N ARG A 296 16.15 18.81 14.65
CA ARG A 296 15.72 18.13 13.42
C ARG A 296 14.33 18.58 12.98
N THR A 297 13.40 18.78 13.92
CA THR A 297 12.05 19.29 13.60
C THR A 297 12.14 20.69 12.99
N LEU A 298 12.89 21.60 13.61
CA LEU A 298 13.11 22.96 13.10
C LEU A 298 13.76 22.96 11.71
N HIS A 299 14.72 22.07 11.47
CA HIS A 299 15.31 21.89 10.15
C HIS A 299 14.26 21.45 9.12
N GLY A 300 13.42 20.47 9.46
CA GLY A 300 12.33 20.03 8.59
C GLY A 300 11.29 21.13 8.29
N LEU A 301 10.89 21.91 9.30
CA LEU A 301 10.00 23.07 9.09
C LEU A 301 10.63 24.12 8.17
N SER A 302 11.94 24.39 8.32
CA SER A 302 12.65 25.31 7.44
C SER A 302 12.63 24.84 5.99
N ARG A 303 12.77 23.53 5.74
CA ARG A 303 12.68 22.97 4.39
C ARG A 303 11.31 23.09 3.75
N LEU A 304 10.23 23.01 4.54
CA LEU A 304 8.88 23.28 4.04
C LEU A 304 8.76 24.73 3.56
N VAL A 305 9.36 25.66 4.31
CA VAL A 305 9.40 27.08 3.95
C VAL A 305 10.25 27.32 2.70
N GLU A 306 11.44 26.71 2.62
CA GLU A 306 12.32 26.77 1.44
C GLU A 306 11.68 26.20 0.17
N ALA A 307 10.75 25.24 0.33
CA ALA A 307 9.96 24.69 -0.78
C ALA A 307 8.80 25.62 -1.22
N GLY A 308 8.66 26.80 -0.61
CA GLY A 308 7.61 27.79 -0.87
C GLY A 308 6.44 27.77 0.11
N GLY A 309 6.48 26.89 1.11
CA GLY A 309 5.36 26.66 2.02
C GLY A 309 5.28 27.69 3.12
N THR A 310 4.09 27.89 3.67
CA THR A 310 3.92 28.69 4.89
C THR A 310 3.78 27.75 6.07
N VAL A 311 4.55 27.94 7.13
CA VAL A 311 4.42 27.13 8.36
C VAL A 311 3.87 28.02 9.47
N VAL A 312 2.67 27.73 9.96
CA VAL A 312 2.07 28.37 11.14
C VAL A 312 2.27 27.44 12.33
N TYR A 313 3.21 27.78 13.19
CA TYR A 313 3.50 27.07 14.43
C TYR A 313 2.81 27.74 15.62
N VAL A 314 2.22 26.96 16.51
CA VAL A 314 1.52 27.50 17.69
C VAL A 314 2.04 26.87 18.96
N ASP A 315 2.98 27.56 19.61
CA ASP A 315 3.39 27.35 20.99
C ASP A 315 4.48 28.37 21.40
N ALA A 316 4.68 28.53 22.70
CA ALA A 316 5.67 29.42 23.32
C ALA A 316 7.09 28.84 23.36
N ALA A 317 7.55 28.16 22.30
CA ALA A 317 8.89 27.57 22.29
C ALA A 317 9.93 28.65 21.92
N PRO A 318 10.82 29.09 22.85
CA PRO A 318 11.73 30.21 22.58
C PRO A 318 12.63 29.99 21.36
N THR A 319 12.97 28.73 21.10
CA THR A 319 13.78 28.30 19.95
C THR A 319 13.05 28.44 18.61
N VAL A 320 11.73 28.31 18.59
CA VAL A 320 10.90 28.53 17.39
C VAL A 320 10.68 30.03 17.20
N VAL A 321 10.34 30.74 18.27
CA VAL A 321 10.18 32.21 18.27
C VAL A 321 11.42 32.89 17.72
N ALA A 322 12.62 32.46 18.14
CA ALA A 322 13.89 33.01 17.66
C ALA A 322 14.17 32.74 16.17
N LYS A 323 13.47 31.79 15.54
CA LYS A 323 13.64 31.41 14.12
C LYS A 323 12.48 31.85 13.23
N ALA A 324 11.37 32.27 13.81
CA ALA A 324 10.20 32.70 13.06
C ALA A 324 10.46 34.03 12.36
N GLN A 325 9.92 34.18 11.15
CA GLN A 325 9.95 35.46 10.42
C GLN A 325 8.89 36.43 10.94
N LEU A 326 7.79 35.90 11.50
CA LEU A 326 6.73 36.65 12.16
C LEU A 326 6.34 35.95 13.46
N VAL A 327 6.20 36.72 14.53
CA VAL A 327 5.68 36.24 15.82
C VAL A 327 4.41 37.03 16.12
N ILE A 328 3.31 36.32 16.33
CA ILE A 328 2.01 36.86 16.72
C ILE A 328 1.82 36.53 18.20
N ASP A 329 1.77 37.54 19.06
CA ASP A 329 1.55 37.35 20.49
C ASP A 329 0.07 37.57 20.83
N LEU A 330 -0.63 36.50 21.21
CA LEU A 330 -2.02 36.57 21.68
C LEU A 330 -2.02 36.86 23.18
N ALA A 331 -2.24 38.11 23.57
CA ALA A 331 -2.45 38.50 24.96
C ALA A 331 -3.72 37.83 25.56
N THR A 332 -3.75 37.62 26.88
CA THR A 332 -5.03 37.32 27.57
C THR A 332 -5.99 38.48 27.35
N ALA A 333 -7.23 38.17 27.00
CA ALA A 333 -8.32 39.15 26.94
C ALA A 333 -8.67 39.66 28.35
N ASP A 334 -7.84 40.53 28.92
CA ASP A 334 -8.34 41.52 29.88
C ASP A 334 -9.12 42.56 29.05
N ALA A 335 -10.37 42.78 29.42
CA ALA A 335 -11.43 43.36 28.58
C ALA A 335 -11.21 44.79 28.04
N ASP A 336 -10.06 45.42 28.26
CA ASP A 336 -9.82 46.84 27.97
C ASP A 336 -8.55 47.14 27.13
N SER A 337 -7.85 46.14 26.61
CA SER A 337 -6.73 46.39 25.68
C SER A 337 -6.71 45.39 24.52
N PRO A 338 -6.96 45.82 23.27
CA PRO A 338 -6.86 44.95 22.11
C PRO A 338 -5.42 44.46 21.96
N THR A 339 -5.28 43.22 21.50
CA THR A 339 -3.98 42.63 21.17
C THR A 339 -3.28 43.51 20.13
N GLU A 340 -2.15 44.12 20.49
CA GLU A 340 -1.34 44.89 19.53
C GLU A 340 -0.72 43.93 18.52
N ILE A 341 -1.22 43.99 17.28
CA ILE A 341 -0.61 43.33 16.13
C ILE A 341 0.73 44.04 15.88
N PRO A 342 1.88 43.33 15.84
CA PRO A 342 3.14 43.97 15.50
C PRO A 342 3.02 44.61 14.11
N PRO A 343 3.60 45.81 13.90
CA PRO A 343 3.49 46.49 12.62
C PRO A 343 4.05 45.61 11.51
N ARG A 344 3.43 45.69 10.33
CA ARG A 344 3.89 45.07 9.08
C ARG A 344 5.41 45.13 9.00
N SER A 345 6.07 43.98 8.89
CA SER A 345 7.45 43.97 8.49
C SER A 345 7.53 44.53 7.06
N ASP A 346 8.31 45.59 6.85
CA ASP A 346 8.56 46.25 5.56
C ASP A 346 9.35 45.36 4.55
N GLY A 347 9.28 44.04 4.72
CA GLY A 347 9.75 43.07 3.73
C GLY A 347 8.60 42.75 2.79
N ALA A 348 8.75 43.12 1.52
CA ALA A 348 7.84 42.73 0.45
C ALA A 348 7.70 41.19 0.41
N SER A 349 6.67 40.66 1.08
CA SER A 349 6.23 39.29 0.90
C SER A 349 5.34 39.27 -0.34
N GLU A 350 5.73 38.48 -1.34
CA GLU A 350 4.89 38.19 -2.51
C GLU A 350 3.72 37.29 -2.06
N GLY A 351 2.69 37.91 -1.47
CA GLY A 351 1.46 37.24 -1.05
C GLY A 351 1.22 37.25 0.46
N VAL A 352 0.04 37.72 0.85
CA VAL A 352 -0.45 37.74 2.24
C VAL A 352 -1.83 37.12 2.26
N LEU A 353 -2.07 36.19 3.19
CA LEU A 353 -3.39 35.69 3.51
C LEU A 353 -3.98 36.58 4.62
N VAL A 354 -5.00 37.36 4.29
CA VAL A 354 -5.69 38.20 5.28
C VAL A 354 -6.88 37.45 5.86
N LEU A 355 -6.91 37.29 7.18
CA LEU A 355 -8.01 36.70 7.93
C LEU A 355 -8.76 37.81 8.66
N ARG A 356 -10.02 38.04 8.27
CA ARG A 356 -10.90 39.05 8.89
C ARG A 356 -12.07 38.37 9.60
N PRO A 357 -12.38 38.71 10.86
CA PRO A 357 -13.55 38.19 11.53
C PRO A 357 -14.82 38.75 10.88
N ARG A 358 -15.90 37.97 10.85
CA ARG A 358 -17.23 38.37 10.43
C ARG A 358 -18.08 38.70 11.67
N PRO A 359 -19.04 39.63 11.57
CA PRO A 359 -19.97 39.91 12.65
C PRO A 359 -20.81 38.67 13.00
N ARG A 360 -20.77 38.28 14.28
CA ARG A 360 -21.31 37.05 14.90
C ARG A 360 -22.61 36.49 14.29
N SER A 361 -22.58 35.23 13.86
CA SER A 361 -23.74 34.33 13.82
C SER A 361 -23.60 33.24 14.88
N ARG A 362 -24.11 33.52 16.09
CA ARG A 362 -24.39 32.58 17.22
C ARG A 362 -23.38 31.44 17.49
N GLY A 363 -22.60 31.58 18.57
CA GLY A 363 -22.35 30.48 19.51
C GLY A 363 -21.15 29.55 19.26
N GLY A 364 -20.09 30.01 18.59
CA GLY A 364 -18.84 29.26 18.45
C GLY A 364 -17.82 29.48 19.57
N ASP A 365 -16.78 28.64 19.59
CA ASP A 365 -15.61 28.57 20.50
C ASP A 365 -14.68 29.81 20.48
N LEU A 366 -15.20 30.94 20.02
CA LEU A 366 -14.50 32.21 19.74
C LEU A 366 -14.53 33.20 20.91
N ALA A 367 -15.01 32.77 22.08
CA ALA A 367 -15.16 33.66 23.24
C ALA A 367 -13.85 34.36 23.66
N ASN A 368 -12.71 33.76 23.31
CA ASN A 368 -11.38 34.21 23.72
C ASN A 368 -10.61 34.97 22.62
N LEU A 369 -11.22 35.23 21.45
CA LEU A 369 -10.59 35.98 20.36
C LEU A 369 -11.30 37.32 20.16
N ASP A 370 -10.52 38.38 19.90
CA ASP A 370 -11.05 39.72 19.62
C ASP A 370 -11.90 39.71 18.32
N PRO A 371 -13.18 40.13 18.36
CA PRO A 371 -14.01 40.27 17.17
C PRO A 371 -13.47 41.23 16.10
N GLY A 372 -12.50 42.09 16.44
CA GLY A 372 -11.80 42.99 15.50
C GLY A 372 -10.45 42.49 14.99
N LEU A 373 -10.03 41.27 15.35
CA LEU A 373 -8.70 40.72 15.03
C LEU A 373 -8.50 40.48 13.52
N GLU A 374 -7.79 41.37 12.84
CA GLU A 374 -7.34 41.17 11.46
C GLU A 374 -5.91 40.61 11.44
N LEU A 375 -5.68 39.48 10.77
CA LEU A 375 -4.37 38.84 10.70
C LEU A 375 -3.87 38.78 9.26
N ASP A 376 -2.72 39.41 9.04
CA ASP A 376 -1.94 39.30 7.81
C ASP A 376 -0.93 38.16 7.98
N LEU A 377 -1.18 37.01 7.35
CA LEU A 377 -0.25 35.87 7.36
C LEU A 377 0.62 35.90 6.10
N PRO A 378 1.94 36.17 6.22
CA PRO A 378 2.84 36.18 5.07
C PRO A 378 2.98 34.76 4.50
N LEU A 379 2.98 34.65 3.17
CA LEU A 379 3.20 33.39 2.49
C LEU A 379 4.71 33.06 2.40
N GLY A 380 5.04 31.77 2.37
CA GLY A 380 6.43 31.32 2.24
C GLY A 380 7.30 31.61 3.47
N GLN A 381 6.71 31.67 4.67
CA GLN A 381 7.40 32.00 5.92
C GLN A 381 7.01 31.07 7.07
N LEU A 382 7.88 30.99 8.08
CA LEU A 382 7.58 30.44 9.40
C LEU A 382 6.97 31.54 10.27
N VAL A 383 5.68 31.38 10.59
CA VAL A 383 4.90 32.22 11.48
C VAL A 383 4.72 31.49 12.81
N CYS A 384 5.04 32.15 13.92
CA CYS A 384 4.82 31.63 15.27
C CYS A 384 3.65 32.37 15.93
N VAL A 385 2.70 31.64 16.50
CA VAL A 385 1.64 32.18 17.35
C VAL A 385 1.93 31.81 18.80
N ASP A 386 2.26 32.82 19.59
CA ASP A 386 2.52 32.71 21.03
C ASP A 386 1.33 33.27 21.84
N GLY A 387 1.30 33.00 23.14
CA GLY A 387 0.32 33.51 24.09
C GLY A 387 0.12 32.58 25.29
N PRO A 388 -0.39 33.05 26.44
CA PRO A 388 -0.71 32.21 27.59
C PRO A 388 -1.81 31.17 27.31
N SER A 389 -1.96 30.18 28.18
CA SER A 389 -3.06 29.20 28.07
C SER A 389 -4.42 29.89 28.17
N GLY A 390 -5.36 29.57 27.28
CA GLY A 390 -6.68 30.21 27.24
C GLY A 390 -6.79 31.46 26.36
N SER A 391 -5.69 31.98 25.81
CA SER A 391 -5.64 33.14 24.88
C SER A 391 -6.34 32.95 23.52
N GLY A 392 -6.96 31.78 23.28
CA GLY A 392 -7.63 31.50 22.00
C GLY A 392 -6.74 30.92 20.90
N LYS A 393 -5.48 30.54 21.17
CA LYS A 393 -4.57 29.86 20.22
C LYS A 393 -5.24 28.73 19.42
N SER A 394 -5.88 27.77 20.09
CA SER A 394 -6.57 26.65 19.43
C SER A 394 -7.79 27.10 18.62
N ALA A 395 -8.50 28.13 19.08
CA ALA A 395 -9.63 28.70 18.36
C ALA A 395 -9.17 29.37 17.06
N LEU A 396 -8.06 30.13 17.10
CA LEU A 396 -7.48 30.79 15.92
C LEU A 396 -7.09 29.75 14.86
N LEU A 397 -6.44 28.67 15.28
CA LEU A 397 -6.05 27.59 14.37
C LEU A 397 -7.23 26.87 13.74
N GLY A 398 -8.29 26.62 14.52
CA GLY A 398 -9.52 26.05 13.99
C GLY A 398 -10.12 26.93 12.90
N GLN A 399 -10.00 28.25 13.02
CA GLN A 399 -10.45 29.19 12.00
C GLN A 399 -9.55 29.21 10.77
N ILE A 400 -8.22 29.24 10.94
CA ILE A 400 -7.27 29.10 9.83
C ILE A 400 -7.57 27.81 9.04
N ALA A 401 -7.75 26.68 9.73
CA ALA A 401 -8.03 25.40 9.09
C ALA A 401 -9.39 25.38 8.35
N ARG A 402 -10.45 25.94 8.94
CA ARG A 402 -11.78 26.05 8.30
C ARG A 402 -11.74 26.97 7.08
N ALA A 403 -11.05 28.10 7.21
CA ALA A 403 -10.83 29.06 6.15
C ALA A 403 -10.13 28.38 4.96
N LEU A 404 -9.04 27.65 5.20
CA LEU A 404 -8.29 26.94 4.15
C LEU A 404 -9.05 25.76 3.52
N SER A 405 -9.98 25.13 4.23
CA SER A 405 -10.68 23.92 3.77
C SER A 405 -11.84 24.20 2.80
N GLY A 406 -12.22 25.46 2.58
CA GLY A 406 -13.27 25.84 1.62
C GLY A 406 -14.66 25.27 1.91
N SER A 407 -14.88 24.65 3.07
CA SER A 407 -16.19 24.14 3.52
C SER A 407 -17.14 25.31 3.77
N GLY A 408 -17.97 25.56 2.75
CA GLY A 408 -18.82 26.74 2.62
C GLY A 408 -19.82 27.02 3.74
N GLY A 409 -20.25 28.28 3.76
CA GLY A 409 -21.49 28.76 4.40
C GLY A 409 -21.27 29.61 5.64
N ASP A 410 -20.59 29.08 6.65
CA ASP A 410 -20.66 29.56 8.04
C ASP A 410 -19.30 29.73 8.72
N ALA A 411 -18.24 30.00 7.95
CA ALA A 411 -16.98 30.43 8.55
C ALA A 411 -17.18 31.86 9.08
N ASP A 412 -16.94 32.07 10.38
CA ASP A 412 -16.92 33.38 11.04
C ASP A 412 -15.77 34.27 10.53
N TYR A 413 -15.03 33.89 9.48
CA TYR A 413 -13.90 34.62 8.94
C TYR A 413 -13.98 34.71 7.41
N ALA A 414 -13.63 35.89 6.88
CA ALA A 414 -13.40 36.09 5.46
C ALA A 414 -11.90 35.92 5.16
N ILE A 415 -11.61 35.27 4.04
CA ILE A 415 -10.27 35.19 3.46
C ILE A 415 -10.20 36.18 2.31
N ASP A 416 -9.23 37.09 2.38
CA ASP A 416 -8.84 37.91 1.23
C ASP A 416 -7.48 37.42 0.74
N GLY A 417 -7.48 36.83 -0.45
CA GLY A 417 -6.33 36.23 -1.09
C GLY A 417 -5.79 37.12 -2.20
N THR A 418 -5.68 38.43 -1.97
CA THR A 418 -4.99 39.31 -2.93
C THR A 418 -3.60 38.72 -3.16
N HIS A 419 -3.44 38.01 -4.29
CA HIS A 419 -2.26 37.26 -4.75
C HIS A 419 -2.15 35.75 -4.42
N LEU A 420 -3.22 35.06 -3.98
CA LEU A 420 -3.23 33.57 -3.86
C LEU A 420 -3.44 32.83 -5.18
#